data_AF-A0A7V5FPA3-F1
#
_entry.id   AF-A0A7V5FPA3-F1
#
_cell.length_a   1.000
_cell.length_b   1.000
_cell.length_c   1.000
_cell.angle_alpha   90.00
_cell.angle_beta   90.00
_cell.angle_gamma   90.00
#
_symmetry.space_group_name_H-M   'P 1'
#
loop_
_entity.id
_entity.type
_entity.pdbx_description
1 polymer ?
#
loop_
_entity_poly.entity_id
_entity_poly.type
_entity_poly.pdbx_seq_one_letter_code
_entity_poly.pdbx_strand_id
1 'polypeptide(L)'
;MKTGLVLYGSLETVSGGYLYDRMLVDHLRRAGDTVDIVSLPKKTYAGNLFDNGAGSLFRQLTAARWDVLLQDELTHPSLFLIN
;
A
#
# COMPACT_ATOMS: atom_id res chain seq x y z
N MET A 1 10.16 5.50 -12.70
CA MET A 1 10.30 4.24 -11.94
C MET A 1 8.93 3.62 -11.75
N LYS A 2 8.88 2.31 -11.49
CA LYS A 2 7.63 1.61 -11.17
C LYS A 2 7.51 1.44 -9.66
N THR A 3 6.63 2.22 -9.06
CA THR A 3 6.43 2.28 -7.60
C THR A 3 5.15 1.58 -7.20
N GLY A 4 5.20 0.71 -6.20
CA GLY A 4 4.02 0.20 -5.51
C GLY A 4 3.70 1.07 -4.29
N LEU A 5 2.44 1.39 -4.05
CA LEU A 5 1.98 2.01 -2.80
C LEU A 5 0.94 1.11 -2.14
N VAL A 6 1.24 0.62 -0.93
CA VAL A 6 0.31 -0.16 -0.11
C VAL A 6 -0.38 0.75 0.90
N LEU A 7 -1.71 0.72 0.92
CA LEU A 7 -2.54 1.47 1.86
C LEU A 7 -3.77 0.64 2.24
N TYR A 8 -4.39 0.94 3.38
CA TYR A 8 -5.72 0.42 3.68
C TYR A 8 -6.78 1.28 3.00
N GLY A 9 -7.83 0.68 2.45
CA GLY A 9 -8.94 1.42 1.84
C GLY A 9 -8.62 1.90 0.42
N SER A 10 -9.13 3.07 0.05
CA SER A 10 -9.01 3.61 -1.31
C SER A 10 -8.45 5.03 -1.27
N LEU A 11 -7.57 5.33 -2.23
CA LEU A 11 -7.02 6.66 -2.48
C LEU A 11 -8.11 7.72 -2.78
N GLU A 12 -9.29 7.28 -3.21
CA GLU A 12 -10.44 8.13 -3.50
C GLU A 12 -11.21 8.56 -2.24
N THR A 13 -10.89 7.96 -1.09
CA THR A 13 -11.58 8.25 0.17
C THR A 13 -11.24 9.67 0.62
N VAL A 14 -12.25 10.55 0.69
CA VAL A 14 -12.07 11.94 1.10
C VAL A 14 -12.03 12.05 2.63
N SER A 15 -10.92 11.59 3.23
CA SER A 15 -10.59 11.82 4.63
C SER A 15 -9.14 12.26 4.76
N GLY A 16 -8.79 12.91 5.88
CA GLY A 16 -7.49 13.59 6.04
C GLY A 16 -6.26 12.71 5.76
N GLY A 17 -6.28 11.43 6.14
CA GLY A 17 -5.16 10.52 5.92
C GLY A 17 -4.85 10.28 4.43
N TYR A 18 -5.88 10.08 3.61
CA TYR A 18 -5.71 9.80 2.17
C TYR A 18 -5.36 11.03 1.34
N LEU A 19 -5.49 12.23 1.89
CA LEU A 19 -5.05 13.45 1.21
C LEU A 19 -3.53 13.43 0.99
N TYR A 20 -2.78 12.98 1.99
CA TYR A 20 -1.33 12.86 1.89
C TYR A 20 -0.94 11.83 0.82
N ASP A 21 -1.53 10.64 0.87
CA ASP A 21 -1.30 9.58 -0.13
C ASP A 21 -1.57 10.08 -1.54
N ARG A 22 -2.67 10.82 -1.73
CA ARG A 22 -3.02 11.38 -3.03
C ARG A 22 -2.00 12.41 -3.51
N MET A 23 -1.56 13.30 -2.64
CA MET A 23 -0.51 14.28 -2.97
C MET A 23 0.82 13.61 -3.32
N LEU A 24 1.19 12.55 -2.59
CA LEU A 24 2.38 11.75 -2.86
C LEU A 24 2.30 11.06 -4.23
N VAL A 25 1.18 10.37 -4.51
CA VAL A 25 0.95 9.71 -5.79
C VAL A 25 0.97 10.72 -6.93
N ASP A 26 0.33 11.87 -6.77
CA ASP A 26 0.31 12.94 -7.77
C ASP A 26 1.73 13.50 -8.00
N HIS A 27 2.52 13.65 -6.95
CA HIS A 27 3.91 14.11 -7.06
C HIS A 27 4.78 13.11 -7.84
N LEU A 28 4.74 11.83 -7.47
CA LEU A 28 5.51 10.76 -8.15
C LEU A 28 5.12 10.65 -9.63
N ARG A 29 3.82 10.70 -9.93
CA ARG A 29 3.33 10.68 -11.32
C ARG A 29 3.82 11.88 -12.12
N ARG A 30 3.82 13.08 -11.53
CA ARG A 30 4.37 14.28 -12.18
C ARG A 30 5.89 14.20 -12.39
N ALA A 31 6.61 13.47 -11.54
CA ALA A 31 8.03 13.20 -11.71
C ALA A 31 8.33 12.15 -12.81
N GLY A 32 7.30 11.51 -13.39
CA GLY A 32 7.44 10.51 -14.44
C GLY A 32 7.40 9.06 -13.93
N ASP A 33 7.05 8.84 -12.66
CA ASP A 33 6.89 7.51 -12.10
C ASP A 33 5.51 6.92 -12.40
N THR A 34 5.46 5.60 -12.57
CA THR A 34 4.21 4.84 -12.57
C THR A 34 3.94 4.36 -11.16
N VAL A 35 2.72 4.60 -10.66
CA VAL A 35 2.33 4.24 -9.29
C VAL A 35 1.15 3.29 -9.31
N ASP A 36 1.39 2.05 -8.90
CA ASP A 36 0.38 1.02 -8.71
C ASP A 36 -0.10 1.04 -7.25
N ILE A 37 -1.41 1.11 -7.04
CA ILE A 37 -2.01 1.13 -5.70
C ILE A 37 -2.41 -0.29 -5.30
N VAL A 38 -1.93 -0.73 -4.13
CA VAL A 38 -2.36 -1.97 -3.47
C VAL A 38 -3.25 -1.60 -2.30
N SER A 39 -4.56 -1.67 -2.55
CA SER A 39 -5.59 -1.40 -1.55
C SER A 39 -5.88 -2.64 -0.71
N LEU A 40 -5.57 -2.57 0.58
CA LEU A 40 -5.91 -3.60 1.56
C LEU A 40 -7.23 -3.27 2.27
N PRO A 41 -8.05 -4.27 2.61
CA PRO A 41 -9.25 -4.03 3.42
C PRO A 41 -8.86 -3.58 4.83
N LYS A 42 -9.42 -2.45 5.29
CA LYS A 42 -9.21 -1.97 6.66
C LYS A 42 -10.00 -2.83 7.64
N LYS A 43 -9.30 -3.64 8.45
CA LYS A 43 -9.92 -4.43 9.54
C LYS A 43 -9.51 -3.85 10.90
N THR A 44 -9.88 -4.55 11.97
CA THR A 44 -9.29 -4.32 13.29
C THR A 44 -7.79 -4.61 13.26
N TYR A 45 -7.03 -4.01 14.18
CA TYR A 45 -5.58 -4.22 14.28
C TYR A 45 -5.20 -5.72 14.30
N ALA A 46 -5.85 -6.49 15.17
CA ALA A 46 -5.65 -7.95 15.24
C ALA A 46 -6.06 -8.67 13.95
N GLY A 47 -7.13 -8.21 13.28
CA GLY A 47 -7.57 -8.73 11.99
C GLY A 47 -6.53 -8.54 10.88
N ASN A 48 -5.80 -7.42 10.91
CA ASN A 48 -4.74 -7.11 9.95
C ASN A 48 -3.48 -7.96 10.19
N LEU A 49 -3.17 -8.33 11.44
CA LEU A 49 -2.04 -9.23 11.75
C LEU A 49 -2.14 -10.58 11.04
N PHE A 50 -3.36 -11.10 10.85
CA PHE A 50 -3.57 -12.35 10.12
C PHE A 50 -3.24 -12.27 8.62
N ASP A 51 -3.12 -11.07 8.04
CA ASP A 51 -2.74 -10.92 6.63
C ASP A 51 -1.29 -11.38 6.38
N ASN A 52 -0.43 -11.37 7.39
CA ASN A 52 0.94 -11.90 7.27
C ASN A 52 0.96 -13.43 7.06
N GLY A 53 -0.06 -14.14 7.53
CA GLY A 53 -0.25 -15.57 7.26
C GLY A 53 -0.95 -15.85 5.93
N ALA A 54 -1.53 -14.82 5.30
CA ALA A 54 -2.24 -14.93 4.03
C ALA A 54 -1.24 -14.89 2.86
N GLY A 55 -0.82 -16.06 2.39
CA GLY A 55 0.07 -16.19 1.22
C GLY A 55 -0.48 -15.58 -0.09
N SER A 56 -1.73 -15.09 -0.12
CA SER A 56 -2.28 -14.29 -1.21
C SER A 56 -1.68 -12.88 -1.26
N LEU A 57 -1.50 -12.22 -0.10
CA LEU A 57 -0.91 -10.87 -0.04
C LEU A 57 0.54 -10.91 -0.48
N PHE A 58 1.31 -11.86 0.05
CA PHE A 58 2.69 -12.06 -0.36
C PHE A 58 2.81 -12.31 -1.86
N ARG A 59 2.00 -13.21 -2.42
CA ARG A 59 1.99 -13.47 -3.87
C ARG A 59 1.66 -12.24 -4.69
N GLN A 60 0.69 -11.43 -4.25
CA GLN A 60 0.33 -10.19 -4.93
C GLN A 60 1.50 -9.19 -4.93
N LEU A 61 2.17 -9.02 -3.80
CA LEU A 61 3.30 -8.10 -3.66
C LEU A 61 4.53 -8.58 -4.44
N THR A 62 4.82 -9.89 -4.46
CA THR A 62 5.97 -10.44 -5.19
C THR A 62 5.73 -10.60 -6.69
N ALA A 63 4.48 -10.74 -7.13
CA ALA A 63 4.15 -10.85 -8.55
C ALA A 63 4.36 -9.52 -9.28
N ALA A 64 4.25 -8.41 -8.55
CA ALA A 64 4.47 -7.10 -9.12
C ALA A 64 5.97 -6.77 -9.20
N ARG A 65 6.43 -6.35 -10.39
CA ARG A 65 7.81 -5.95 -10.63
C ARG A 65 8.02 -4.47 -10.32
N TRP A 66 7.95 -4.08 -9.04
CA TRP A 66 8.22 -2.70 -8.61
C TRP A 66 9.72 -2.48 -8.36
N ASP A 67 10.20 -1.28 -8.66
CA ASP A 67 11.54 -0.81 -8.28
C ASP A 67 11.59 -0.45 -6.79
N VAL A 68 10.47 0.08 -6.26
CA VAL A 68 10.30 0.46 -4.85
C VAL A 68 8.86 0.20 -4.40
N LEU A 69 8.71 -0.28 -3.17
CA LEU A 69 7.42 -0.47 -2.51
C LEU A 69 7.30 0.49 -1.33
N LEU A 70 6.40 1.47 -1.44
CA LEU A 70 6.04 2.39 -0.37
C LEU A 70 4.89 1.79 0.45
N GLN A 71 4.97 1.95 1.77
CA GLN A 71 3.98 1.45 2.71
C GLN A 71 3.46 2.63 3.53
N ASP A 72 2.15 2.83 3.55
CA ASP A 72 1.53 3.74 4.51
C ASP A 72 1.79 3.25 5.94
N GLU A 73 2.02 4.17 6.88
CA GLU A 73 2.37 3.83 8.26
C GLU A 73 1.35 2.86 8.89
N LEU A 74 0.07 3.03 8.60
CA LEU A 74 -0.97 2.21 9.20
C LEU A 74 -0.92 0.76 8.70
N THR A 75 -0.30 0.48 7.55
CA THR A 75 -0.24 -0.86 6.96
C THR A 75 0.72 -1.82 7.67
N HIS A 76 1.53 -1.32 8.62
CA HIS A 76 2.49 -2.14 9.37
C HIS A 76 1.95 -3.45 9.95
N PRO A 77 0.70 -3.57 10.45
CA PRO A 77 0.21 -4.83 10.99
C PRO A 77 0.07 -5.92 9.94
N SER A 78 -0.18 -5.60 8.67
CA SER A 78 -0.32 -6.57 7.58
C SER A 78 0.99 -6.91 6.88
N LEU A 79 2.06 -6.15 7.13
CA LEU A 79 3.31 -6.21 6.36
C LEU A 79 4.57 -6.45 7.23
N PHE A 80 4.46 -6.53 8.56
CA PHE A 80 5.65 -6.59 9.41
C PHE A 80 6.53 -7.83 9.18
N LEU A 81 5.99 -8.96 8.73
CA LEU A 81 6.81 -10.16 8.42
C LEU A 81 7.61 -10.04 7.11
N ILE A 82 7.32 -9.04 6.27
CA ILE A 82 7.92 -8.90 4.95
C ILE A 82 8.78 -7.62 4.80
N ASN A 83 8.93 -6.85 5.88
CA ASN A 83 9.87 -5.73 5.99
C ASN A 83 11.29 -6.24 6.26
#